data_AF-A0A4Q4WTV1-F1
#
_entry.id   AF-A0A4Q4WTV1-F1
#
_cell.length_a   1.000
_cell.length_b   1.000
_cell.length_c   1.000
_cell.angle_alpha   90.00
_cell.angle_beta   90.00
_cell.angle_gamma   90.00
#
_symmetry.space_group_name_H-M   'P 1'
#
loop_
_entity.id
_entity.type
_entity.pdbx_description
1 polymer ?
#
loop_
_entity_poly.entity_id
_entity_poly.type
_entity_poly.pdbx_seq_one_letter_code
_entity_poly.pdbx_strand_id
1 'polypeptide(L)'
;MATEHDIAVIGDGPAGLSAAASIARQAHKTVVLGSGKCRNVESTHMYTMPASDHHDPEEFRTRPGPNPGGTAPSAVENIEIESVRQREEDDFFEDTAGRRKDVDGGEAHPGTGVGDVFPDIPGYERGAASADMLAEDDTGAVAPALHFARQTLRMADEVTLYTSGNEQLASELIDDLDASPPPMRVDPRKIT
;
A
#
# COMPACT_ATOMS: atom_id res chain seq x y z
N MET A 1 18.46 -5.16 28.19
CA MET A 1 18.80 -3.72 28.27
C MET A 1 18.12 -3.10 27.07
N ALA A 2 17.10 -2.27 27.27
CA ALA A 2 16.50 -1.51 26.17
C ALA A 2 17.61 -0.61 25.58
N THR A 3 17.75 -0.62 24.26
CA THR A 3 18.69 0.28 23.59
C THR A 3 17.96 1.59 23.38
N GLU A 4 18.49 2.68 23.94
CA GLU A 4 17.87 4.00 23.86
C GLU A 4 18.07 4.59 22.44
N HIS A 5 16.95 4.89 21.77
CA HIS A 5 16.92 5.54 20.47
C HIS A 5 16.30 6.94 20.61
N ASP A 6 16.70 7.88 19.77
CA ASP A 6 16.08 9.20 19.73
C ASP A 6 14.70 9.10 19.07
N ILE A 7 14.60 8.31 17.99
CA ILE A 7 13.38 8.19 17.16
C ILE A 7 13.15 6.73 16.76
N ALA A 8 11.91 6.26 16.94
CA ALA A 8 11.44 4.97 16.45
C ALA A 8 10.51 5.16 15.24
N VAL A 9 10.84 4.51 14.13
CA VAL A 9 10.01 4.51 12.91
C VAL A 9 9.29 3.16 12.81
N ILE A 10 7.96 3.20 12.77
CA ILE A 10 7.13 1.99 12.78
C ILE A 10 6.67 1.69 11.35
N GLY A 11 7.33 0.74 10.72
CA GLY A 11 7.10 0.29 9.36
C GLY A 11 8.38 0.27 8.54
N ASP A 12 8.66 -0.88 7.91
CA ASP A 12 9.82 -1.13 7.05
C ASP A 12 9.49 -1.02 5.55
N GLY A 13 8.36 -0.38 5.23
CA GLY A 13 8.00 -0.03 3.86
C GLY A 13 8.71 1.24 3.35
N PRO A 14 8.44 1.66 2.09
CA PRO A 14 9.09 2.83 1.48
C PRO A 14 8.96 4.12 2.31
N ALA A 15 7.82 4.34 2.97
CA ALA A 15 7.59 5.51 3.81
C ALA A 15 8.54 5.54 5.03
N GLY A 16 8.58 4.45 5.79
CA GLY A 16 9.43 4.36 6.98
C GLY A 16 10.92 4.35 6.64
N LEU A 17 11.33 3.64 5.60
CA LEU A 17 12.72 3.63 5.14
C LEU A 17 13.18 5.03 4.66
N SER A 18 12.31 5.78 3.96
CA SER A 18 12.62 7.15 3.51
C SER A 18 12.72 8.13 4.69
N ALA A 19 11.80 8.03 5.66
CA ALA A 19 11.85 8.82 6.88
C ALA A 19 13.15 8.54 7.65
N ALA A 20 13.46 7.26 7.89
CA ALA A 20 14.68 6.84 8.59
C ALA A 20 15.95 7.31 7.88
N ALA A 21 16.01 7.25 6.54
CA ALA A 21 17.15 7.75 5.77
C ALA A 21 17.35 9.26 5.93
N SER A 22 16.26 10.03 6.02
CA SER A 22 16.31 11.48 6.23
C SER A 22 16.73 11.84 7.65
N ILE A 23 16.23 11.10 8.65
CA ILE A 23 16.56 11.29 10.08
C ILE A 23 18.01 10.91 10.36
N ALA A 24 18.49 9.78 9.81
CA ALA A 24 19.88 9.33 10.00
C ALA A 24 20.91 10.36 9.51
N ARG A 25 20.56 11.17 8.49
CA ARG A 25 21.42 12.27 8.00
C ARG A 25 21.57 13.43 8.99
N GLN A 26 20.65 13.56 9.93
CA GLN A 26 20.71 14.55 11.01
C GLN A 26 21.45 14.03 12.24
N ALA A 27 22.07 12.84 12.15
CA ALA A 27 22.83 12.19 13.22
C ALA A 27 22.01 11.78 14.46
N HIS A 28 20.68 11.63 14.31
CA HIS A 28 19.84 11.03 15.33
C HIS A 28 20.00 9.50 15.36
N LYS A 29 19.93 8.91 16.56
CA LYS A 29 19.84 7.46 16.74
C LYS A 29 18.44 6.99 16.36
N THR A 30 18.30 6.43 15.17
CA THR A 30 17.02 5.93 14.66
C THR A 30 16.98 4.41 14.66
N VAL A 31 15.83 3.83 15.02
CA VAL A 31 15.49 2.43 14.77
C VAL A 31 14.28 2.34 13.85
N VAL A 32 14.31 1.40 12.91
CA VAL A 32 13.14 1.02 12.11
C VAL A 32 12.60 -0.30 12.62
N LEU A 33 11.32 -0.35 12.94
CA LEU A 33 10.63 -1.53 13.48
C LEU A 33 9.56 -1.94 12.47
N GLY A 34 9.66 -3.12 11.89
CA GLY A 34 8.73 -3.57 10.86
C GLY A 34 8.47 -5.07 10.91
N SER A 35 7.27 -5.49 10.51
CA SER A 35 6.87 -6.90 10.51
C SER A 35 7.29 -7.65 9.23
N GLY A 36 7.90 -6.97 8.25
CA GLY A 36 8.16 -7.50 6.91
C GLY A 36 6.91 -7.67 6.03
N LYS A 37 5.70 -7.46 6.60
CA LYS A 37 4.42 -7.59 5.89
C LYS A 37 4.13 -6.29 5.14
N CYS A 38 4.44 -6.25 3.85
CA CYS A 38 4.15 -5.10 2.98
C CYS A 38 2.97 -5.38 2.05
N ARG A 39 2.17 -4.36 1.74
CA ARG A 39 1.00 -4.44 0.84
C ARG A 39 1.32 -5.07 -0.52
N ASN A 40 2.51 -4.81 -1.05
CA ASN A 40 2.95 -5.27 -2.37
C ASN A 40 3.77 -6.57 -2.34
N VAL A 41 3.70 -7.37 -1.26
CA VAL A 41 4.46 -8.63 -1.12
C VAL A 41 4.18 -9.65 -2.23
N GLU A 42 3.00 -9.58 -2.85
CA GLU A 42 2.61 -10.47 -3.93
C GLU A 42 3.00 -9.95 -5.32
N SER A 43 3.53 -8.72 -5.41
CA SER A 43 4.04 -8.19 -6.67
C SER A 43 5.46 -8.69 -6.91
N THR A 44 5.74 -9.11 -8.14
CA THR A 44 7.09 -9.54 -8.56
C THR A 44 7.94 -8.38 -9.06
N HIS A 45 7.32 -7.24 -9.39
CA HIS A 45 8.00 -6.10 -9.98
C HIS A 45 7.42 -4.78 -9.46
N MET A 46 8.25 -3.76 -9.37
CA MET A 46 7.84 -2.38 -9.14
C MET A 46 7.86 -1.58 -10.44
N TYR A 47 6.98 -0.58 -10.50
CA TYR A 47 6.93 0.39 -11.58
C TYR A 47 6.76 1.78 -10.97
N THR A 48 6.90 2.82 -11.79
CA THR A 48 6.72 4.25 -11.41
C THR A 48 7.65 4.79 -10.32
N MET A 49 8.64 4.00 -9.90
CA MET A 49 9.72 4.40 -8.98
C MET A 49 11.03 4.59 -9.77
N PRO A 50 11.57 5.82 -9.85
CA PRO A 50 12.82 6.07 -10.56
C PRO A 50 13.95 5.16 -10.10
N ALA A 51 14.71 4.62 -11.06
CA ALA A 51 15.82 3.68 -10.85
C ALA A 51 15.46 2.31 -10.22
N SER A 52 14.19 2.05 -9.97
CA SER A 52 13.70 0.77 -9.42
C SER A 52 12.61 0.13 -10.30
N ASP A 53 12.47 0.58 -11.55
CA ASP A 53 11.56 -0.03 -12.52
C ASP A 53 11.97 -1.48 -12.78
N HIS A 54 10.99 -2.38 -12.84
CA HIS A 54 11.16 -3.83 -12.98
C HIS A 54 12.00 -4.52 -11.88
N HIS A 55 12.27 -3.86 -10.74
CA HIS A 55 12.94 -4.52 -9.62
C HIS A 55 11.94 -5.21 -8.71
N ASP A 56 12.41 -6.25 -8.02
CA ASP A 56 11.64 -6.94 -6.99
C ASP A 56 11.40 -5.99 -5.79
N PRO A 57 10.17 -5.89 -5.26
CA PRO A 57 9.88 -5.05 -4.09
C PRO A 57 10.64 -5.43 -2.82
N GLU A 58 10.96 -6.71 -2.61
CA GLU A 58 11.83 -7.18 -1.52
C GLU A 58 13.27 -6.73 -1.71
N GLU A 59 13.80 -6.80 -2.93
CA GLU A 59 15.13 -6.28 -3.23
C GLU A 59 15.21 -4.79 -2.87
N PHE A 60 14.21 -3.99 -3.24
CA PHE A 60 14.20 -2.57 -2.91
C PHE A 60 14.21 -2.27 -1.41
N ARG A 61 13.49 -3.07 -0.61
CA ARG A 61 13.41 -2.92 0.86
C ARG A 61 14.70 -3.35 1.55
N THR A 62 15.30 -4.42 1.07
CA THR A 62 16.49 -5.04 1.67
C THR A 62 17.79 -4.51 1.10
N ARG A 63 17.73 -3.73 0.01
CA ARG A 63 18.89 -3.09 -0.58
C ARG A 63 19.56 -2.23 0.49
N PRO A 64 20.87 -2.43 0.73
CA PRO A 64 21.64 -1.47 1.50
C PRO A 64 21.44 -0.11 0.85
N GLY A 65 20.88 0.86 1.59
CA GLY A 65 20.63 2.20 1.08
C GLY A 65 21.88 2.72 0.37
N PRO A 66 21.76 3.50 -0.72
CA PRO A 66 22.89 3.92 -1.54
C PRO A 66 23.74 4.91 -0.75
N ASN A 67 24.65 4.41 0.08
CA ASN A 67 25.51 5.27 0.87
C ASN A 67 26.89 4.60 1.06
N PRO A 68 27.85 4.89 0.16
CA PRO A 68 29.27 4.63 0.43
C PRO A 68 29.84 5.48 1.59
N GLY A 69 29.01 6.26 2.31
CA GLY A 69 29.43 7.20 3.36
C GLY A 69 28.75 7.06 4.74
N GLY A 70 28.03 5.97 5.03
CA GLY A 70 27.73 5.59 6.43
C GLY A 70 26.57 6.29 7.16
N THR A 71 25.59 6.86 6.46
CA THR A 71 24.31 7.27 7.09
C THR A 71 23.21 6.28 6.73
N ALA A 72 23.11 5.22 7.54
CA ALA A 72 22.02 4.26 7.57
C ALA A 72 21.31 4.38 8.94
N PRO A 73 20.03 3.97 9.07
CA PRO A 73 19.44 3.82 10.39
C PRO A 73 20.33 2.92 11.27
N SER A 74 20.41 3.26 12.55
CA SER A 74 21.25 2.56 13.53
C SER A 74 20.88 1.08 13.65
N ALA A 75 19.61 0.75 13.41
CA ALA A 75 19.09 -0.61 13.31
C ALA A 75 17.80 -0.69 12.47
N VAL A 76 17.59 -1.82 11.81
CA VAL A 76 16.29 -2.25 11.29
C VAL A 76 15.98 -3.58 11.97
N GLU A 77 14.90 -3.64 12.74
CA GLU A 77 14.50 -4.84 13.47
C GLU A 77 13.19 -5.40 12.89
N ASN A 78 13.18 -6.71 12.63
CA ASN A 78 11.97 -7.42 12.22
C ASN A 78 11.12 -7.74 13.46
N ILE A 79 10.23 -6.81 13.80
CA ILE A 79 9.37 -6.86 14.98
C ILE A 79 7.99 -6.33 14.59
N GLU A 80 6.96 -7.11 14.92
CA GLU A 80 5.56 -6.69 14.82
C GLU A 80 5.17 -5.95 16.10
N ILE A 81 4.90 -4.65 15.95
CA ILE A 81 4.46 -3.77 17.03
C ILE A 81 2.94 -3.86 17.16
N GLU A 82 2.47 -4.19 18.36
CA GLU A 82 1.04 -4.34 18.67
C GLU A 82 0.44 -3.06 19.23
N SER A 83 1.22 -2.28 19.98
CA SER A 83 0.77 -1.01 20.53
C SER A 83 1.92 -0.04 20.74
N VAL A 84 1.60 1.25 20.66
CA VAL A 84 2.49 2.37 20.98
C VAL A 84 1.77 3.25 21.99
N ARG A 85 2.44 3.63 23.07
CA ARG A 85 1.88 4.51 24.10
C ARG A 85 2.89 5.56 24.48
N GLN A 86 2.43 6.79 24.64
CA GLN A 86 3.23 7.83 25.26
C GLN A 86 3.27 7.58 26.77
N ARG A 87 4.46 7.61 27.36
CA ARG A 87 4.68 7.55 28.80
C ARG A 87 4.39 8.91 29.42
N GLU A 88 3.74 8.89 30.58
CA GLU A 88 3.34 10.11 31.30
C GLU A 88 4.50 10.80 32.03
N GLU A 89 5.61 10.10 32.28
CA GLU A 89 6.71 10.59 33.11
C GLU A 89 7.77 11.39 32.34
N ASP A 90 8.04 11.04 31.08
CA ASP A 90 9.20 11.51 30.33
C ASP A 90 8.91 11.91 28.86
N ASP A 91 7.65 11.91 28.43
CA ASP A 91 7.22 12.16 27.03
C ASP A 91 7.77 11.16 25.99
N PHE A 92 8.40 10.06 26.43
CA PHE A 92 8.86 8.99 25.54
C PHE A 92 7.70 8.09 25.11
N PHE A 93 7.87 7.43 23.96
CA PHE A 93 6.98 6.37 23.51
C PHE A 93 7.53 5.00 23.88
N GLU A 94 6.67 4.17 24.44
CA GLU A 94 6.90 2.75 24.67
C GLU A 94 6.09 1.96 23.64
N ASP A 95 6.77 1.06 22.94
CA ASP A 95 6.13 0.09 22.07
C ASP A 95 6.10 -1.31 22.70
N THR A 96 5.10 -2.11 22.33
CA THR A 96 5.04 -3.51 22.76
C THR A 96 4.96 -4.40 21.54
N ALA A 97 5.93 -5.28 21.41
CA ALA A 97 5.91 -6.40 20.48
C ALA A 97 5.32 -7.65 21.14
N GLY A 98 4.66 -8.52 20.37
CA GLY A 98 4.06 -9.78 20.85
C GLY A 98 5.01 -10.73 21.60
N ARG A 99 6.32 -10.48 21.55
CA ARG A 99 7.33 -11.03 22.48
C ARG A 99 7.94 -9.88 23.30
N ARG A 100 7.22 -9.36 24.31
CA ARG A 100 7.63 -8.35 25.32
C ARG A 100 9.09 -7.84 25.14
N LYS A 101 9.27 -6.90 24.23
CA LYS A 101 10.48 -6.10 24.11
C LYS A 101 9.99 -4.67 24.02
N ASP A 102 10.32 -3.90 25.04
CA ASP A 102 9.99 -2.48 25.12
C ASP A 102 11.14 -1.72 24.44
N VAL A 103 10.83 -0.93 23.42
CA VAL A 103 11.76 0.00 22.79
C VAL A 103 11.37 1.42 23.20
N ASP A 104 12.34 2.14 23.73
CA ASP A 104 12.19 3.53 24.13
C ASP A 104 12.62 4.46 23.00
N GLY A 105 11.75 5.40 22.63
CA GLY A 105 12.04 6.45 21.65
C GLY A 105 11.38 7.78 22.02
N GLY A 106 12.04 8.90 21.73
CA GLY A 106 11.50 10.24 22.02
C GLY A 106 10.38 10.68 21.07
N GLU A 107 10.28 10.05 19.90
CA GLU A 107 9.24 10.32 18.91
C GLU A 107 8.91 9.04 18.10
N ALA A 108 7.62 8.82 17.81
CA ALA A 108 7.14 7.68 17.03
C ALA A 108 6.54 8.12 15.69
N HIS A 109 7.04 7.58 14.57
CA HIS A 109 6.54 7.89 13.23
C HIS A 109 5.79 6.69 12.60
N PRO A 110 4.48 6.81 12.29
CA PRO A 110 3.70 5.71 11.72
C PRO A 110 3.93 5.57 10.20
N GLY A 111 4.33 4.38 9.78
CA GLY A 111 4.57 3.98 8.39
C GLY A 111 4.09 2.54 8.09
N THR A 112 3.09 2.06 8.82
CA THR A 112 2.59 0.66 8.77
C THR A 112 1.84 0.30 7.49
N GLY A 113 1.43 1.29 6.68
CA GLY A 113 0.69 1.07 5.43
C GLY A 113 -0.77 0.70 5.66
N VAL A 114 -1.36 0.00 4.68
CA VAL A 114 -2.76 -0.46 4.67
C VAL A 114 -2.84 -1.89 4.14
N GLY A 115 -3.88 -2.63 4.55
CA GLY A 115 -4.25 -3.92 3.97
C GLY A 115 -5.41 -3.76 3.01
N ASP A 116 -5.38 -4.50 1.90
CA ASP A 116 -6.49 -4.56 0.95
C ASP A 116 -7.61 -5.47 1.47
N VAL A 117 -8.85 -4.98 1.41
CA VAL A 117 -10.05 -5.78 1.66
C VAL A 117 -10.63 -6.12 0.30
N PHE A 118 -10.63 -7.40 -0.06
CA PHE A 118 -11.12 -7.85 -1.36
C PHE A 118 -12.63 -8.18 -1.32
N PRO A 119 -13.37 -7.95 -2.41
CA PRO A 119 -14.75 -8.42 -2.55
C PRO A 119 -14.86 -9.94 -2.39
N ASP A 120 -15.94 -10.40 -1.77
CA ASP A 120 -16.26 -11.83 -1.59
C ASP A 120 -16.91 -12.40 -2.87
N ILE A 121 -16.12 -12.45 -3.96
CA ILE A 121 -16.54 -12.98 -5.26
C ILE A 121 -15.68 -14.21 -5.59
N PRO A 122 -16.28 -15.39 -5.86
CA PRO A 122 -15.54 -16.58 -6.27
C PRO A 122 -14.70 -16.31 -7.52
N GLY A 123 -13.40 -16.63 -7.45
CA GLY A 123 -12.48 -16.40 -8.57
C GLY A 123 -11.99 -14.96 -8.71
N TYR A 124 -12.25 -14.08 -7.74
CA TYR A 124 -11.58 -12.77 -7.62
C TYR A 124 -10.06 -12.90 -7.38
N GLU A 125 -9.58 -14.11 -7.06
CA GLU A 125 -8.16 -14.44 -7.02
C GLU A 125 -7.46 -14.14 -8.37
N ARG A 126 -6.25 -13.58 -8.31
CA ARG A 126 -5.55 -13.01 -9.49
C ARG A 126 -5.33 -14.03 -10.61
N GLY A 127 -5.46 -13.59 -11.87
CA GLY A 127 -5.00 -14.32 -13.06
C GLY A 127 -6.02 -14.51 -14.20
N ALA A 128 -6.86 -13.52 -14.48
CA ALA A 128 -7.84 -13.60 -15.57
C ALA A 128 -7.23 -13.34 -16.97
N ALA A 129 -7.77 -13.99 -17.99
CA ALA A 129 -7.37 -13.82 -19.39
C ALA A 129 -7.96 -12.55 -20.05
N SER A 130 -8.92 -11.89 -19.39
CA SER A 130 -9.56 -10.65 -19.81
C SER A 130 -9.54 -9.64 -18.66
N ALA A 131 -9.54 -8.34 -19.00
CA ALA A 131 -9.59 -7.25 -18.04
C ALA A 131 -10.94 -6.52 -18.18
N ASP A 132 -11.81 -6.72 -17.21
CA ASP A 132 -13.10 -6.04 -17.09
C ASP A 132 -13.11 -5.17 -15.83
N MET A 133 -14.05 -4.23 -15.75
CA MET A 133 -14.17 -3.29 -14.63
C MET A 133 -15.35 -3.66 -13.74
N LEU A 134 -15.11 -3.90 -12.44
CA LEU A 134 -16.16 -4.05 -11.44
C LEU A 134 -16.44 -2.69 -10.79
N ALA A 135 -17.66 -2.17 -10.98
CA ALA A 135 -18.14 -0.91 -10.44
C ALA A 135 -18.99 -1.19 -9.19
N GLU A 136 -18.31 -1.43 -8.07
CA GLU A 136 -18.90 -1.72 -6.75
C GLU A 136 -18.14 -0.95 -5.67
N ASP A 137 -18.73 -0.80 -4.49
CA ASP A 137 -18.13 -0.06 -3.38
C ASP A 137 -17.63 1.33 -3.80
N ASP A 138 -16.35 1.64 -3.54
CA ASP A 138 -15.73 2.93 -3.85
C ASP A 138 -15.64 3.22 -5.37
N THR A 139 -15.80 2.19 -6.22
CA THR A 139 -15.87 2.34 -7.69
C THR A 139 -17.30 2.29 -8.23
N GLY A 140 -18.31 2.12 -7.36
CA GLY A 140 -19.74 2.05 -7.68
C GLY A 140 -20.40 3.39 -8.05
N ALA A 141 -19.67 4.25 -8.75
CA ALA A 141 -20.15 5.54 -9.25
C ALA A 141 -19.62 5.80 -10.66
N VAL A 142 -20.35 6.59 -11.46
CA VAL A 142 -20.06 6.85 -12.88
C VAL A 142 -18.63 7.32 -13.12
N ALA A 143 -18.19 8.36 -12.40
CA ALA A 143 -16.87 8.95 -12.59
C ALA A 143 -15.69 7.99 -12.31
N PRO A 144 -15.60 7.31 -11.15
CA PRO A 144 -14.52 6.34 -10.93
C PRO A 144 -14.61 5.13 -11.86
N ALA A 145 -15.81 4.61 -12.14
CA ALA A 145 -15.99 3.48 -13.05
C ALA A 145 -15.45 3.78 -14.46
N LEU A 146 -15.80 4.94 -15.03
CA LEU A 146 -15.29 5.37 -16.33
C LEU A 146 -13.79 5.69 -16.31
N HIS A 147 -13.26 6.23 -15.21
CA HIS A 147 -11.84 6.50 -15.06
C HIS A 147 -11.00 5.22 -15.23
N PHE A 148 -11.35 4.17 -14.49
CA PHE A 148 -10.64 2.90 -14.55
C PHE A 148 -10.90 2.18 -15.89
N ALA A 149 -12.13 2.14 -16.40
CA ALA A 149 -12.43 1.53 -17.69
C ALA A 149 -11.60 2.15 -18.84
N ARG A 150 -11.41 3.48 -18.84
CA ARG A 150 -10.58 4.18 -19.83
C ARG A 150 -9.10 3.83 -19.69
N GLN A 151 -8.61 3.58 -18.48
CA GLN A 151 -7.24 3.09 -18.27
C GLN A 151 -7.09 1.65 -18.80
N THR A 152 -8.08 0.79 -18.55
CA THR A 152 -8.07 -0.60 -19.04
C THR A 152 -8.05 -0.69 -20.57
N LEU A 153 -8.69 0.25 -21.28
CA LEU A 153 -8.59 0.34 -22.75
C LEU A 153 -7.18 0.61 -23.29
N ARG A 154 -6.20 0.92 -22.45
CA ARG A 154 -4.78 0.98 -22.85
C ARG A 154 -4.15 -0.42 -22.98
N MET A 155 -4.82 -1.45 -22.48
CA MET A 155 -4.35 -2.82 -22.38
C MET A 155 -5.31 -3.84 -23.02
N ALA A 156 -6.56 -3.45 -23.28
CA ALA A 156 -7.59 -4.29 -23.91
C ALA A 156 -8.31 -3.54 -25.04
N ASP A 157 -8.77 -4.27 -26.05
CA ASP A 157 -9.49 -3.69 -27.20
C ASP A 157 -10.93 -3.28 -26.85
N GLU A 158 -11.55 -3.95 -25.87
CA GLU A 158 -12.91 -3.70 -25.37
C GLU A 158 -12.94 -3.96 -23.85
N VAL A 159 -13.78 -3.21 -23.12
CA VAL A 159 -13.94 -3.36 -21.65
C VAL A 159 -15.42 -3.49 -21.28
N THR A 160 -15.76 -4.47 -20.44
CA THR A 160 -17.10 -4.58 -19.84
C THR A 160 -17.09 -4.00 -18.43
N LEU A 161 -18.02 -3.09 -18.13
CA LEU A 161 -18.29 -2.56 -16.80
C LEU A 161 -19.43 -3.36 -16.16
N TYR A 162 -19.15 -4.05 -15.07
CA TYR A 162 -20.16 -4.78 -14.29
C TYR A 162 -20.62 -3.95 -13.09
N THR A 163 -21.94 -3.82 -12.90
CA THR A 163 -22.52 -3.06 -11.77
C THR A 163 -23.14 -3.94 -10.69
N SER A 164 -22.96 -5.26 -10.77
CA SER A 164 -23.38 -6.24 -9.75
C SER A 164 -24.85 -6.12 -9.32
N GLY A 165 -25.77 -5.94 -10.27
CA GLY A 165 -27.19 -5.78 -9.99
C GLY A 165 -27.64 -4.35 -9.69
N ASN A 166 -26.74 -3.37 -9.71
CA ASN A 166 -27.12 -1.95 -9.61
C ASN A 166 -27.59 -1.43 -10.98
N GLU A 167 -28.89 -1.59 -11.24
CA GLU A 167 -29.54 -1.16 -12.49
C GLU A 167 -29.51 0.36 -12.69
N GLN A 168 -29.56 1.13 -11.60
CA GLN A 168 -29.50 2.60 -11.68
C GLN A 168 -28.14 3.05 -12.21
N LEU A 169 -27.05 2.57 -11.59
CA LEU A 169 -25.69 2.88 -12.04
C LEU A 169 -25.45 2.42 -13.49
N ALA A 170 -26.01 1.27 -13.87
CA ALA A 170 -25.89 0.77 -15.23
C ALA A 170 -26.56 1.71 -16.24
N SER A 171 -27.76 2.22 -15.94
CA SER A 171 -28.45 3.18 -16.79
C SER A 171 -27.65 4.48 -16.93
N GLU A 172 -27.14 5.02 -15.83
CA GLU A 172 -26.33 6.25 -15.84
C GLU A 172 -25.04 6.08 -16.66
N LEU A 173 -24.39 4.92 -16.55
CA LEU A 173 -23.20 4.60 -17.36
C LEU A 173 -23.55 4.47 -18.85
N ILE A 174 -24.67 3.84 -19.20
CA ILE A 174 -25.11 3.70 -20.60
C ILE A 174 -25.37 5.09 -21.21
N ASP A 175 -26.07 5.96 -20.48
CA ASP A 175 -26.37 7.32 -20.95
C ASP A 175 -25.08 8.11 -21.25
N ASP A 176 -24.06 8.00 -20.38
CA ASP A 176 -22.75 8.64 -20.58
C ASP A 176 -21.96 8.04 -21.75
N LEU A 177 -22.07 6.73 -21.97
CA LEU A 177 -21.40 6.05 -23.08
C LEU A 177 -22.05 6.37 -24.42
N ASP A 178 -23.38 6.51 -24.48
CA ASP A 178 -24.11 6.89 -25.68
C ASP A 178 -23.73 8.30 -26.17
N ALA A 179 -23.40 9.20 -25.25
CA ALA A 179 -22.93 10.55 -25.57
C ALA A 179 -21.56 10.55 -26.29
N SER A 180 -20.72 9.54 -26.06
CA SER A 180 -19.39 9.42 -26.67
C SER A 180 -18.91 7.97 -26.66
N PRO A 181 -19.34 7.14 -27.63
CA PRO A 181 -19.20 5.68 -27.57
C PRO A 181 -17.73 5.24 -27.66
N PRO A 182 -17.12 4.82 -26.54
CA PRO A 182 -15.85 4.11 -26.56
C PRO A 182 -16.11 2.61 -26.80
N PRO A 183 -15.09 1.77 -27.02
CA PRO A 183 -15.25 0.31 -27.03
C PRO A 183 -15.48 -0.21 -25.60
N MET A 184 -16.61 0.17 -25.01
CA MET A 184 -17.02 -0.23 -23.66
C MET A 184 -18.46 -0.73 -23.68
N ARG A 185 -18.76 -1.64 -22.75
CA ARG A 185 -20.11 -2.17 -22.53
C ARG A 185 -20.46 -2.13 -21.07
N VAL A 186 -21.75 -2.07 -20.75
CA VAL A 186 -22.24 -2.14 -19.37
C VAL A 186 -23.06 -3.41 -19.22
N ASP A 187 -22.79 -4.19 -18.19
CA ASP A 187 -23.53 -5.40 -17.85
C ASP A 187 -24.03 -5.30 -16.40
N PRO A 188 -25.36 -5.16 -16.19
CA PRO A 188 -25.93 -5.03 -14.85
C PRO A 188 -26.07 -6.36 -14.11
N ARG A 189 -25.63 -7.50 -14.68
CA ARG A 189 -25.79 -8.80 -14.03
C ARG A 189 -25.21 -8.79 -12.62
N LYS A 190 -25.89 -9.52 -11.72
CA LYS A 190 -25.38 -9.74 -10.38
C LYS A 190 -24.18 -10.69 -10.44
N ILE A 191 -23.08 -10.31 -9.78
CA ILE A 191 -21.91 -11.16 -9.64
C ILE A 191 -21.98 -11.78 -8.24
N THR A 192 -21.93 -13.11 -8.17
CA THR A 192 -22.02 -13.93 -6.94
C THR A 192 -21.02 -15.05 -6.97
#